data_AF-A0A6G3XG47-F1
#
_entry.id   AF-A0A6G3XG47-F1
#
_cell.length_a   1.000
_cell.length_b   1.000
_cell.length_c   1.000
_cell.angle_alpha   90.00
_cell.angle_beta   90.00
_cell.angle_gamma   90.00
#
_symmetry.space_group_name_H-M   'P 1'
#
loop_
_entity.id
_entity.type
_entity.pdbx_description
1 polymer ?
#
loop_
_entity_poly.entity_id
_entity_poly.type
_entity_poly.pdbx_seq_one_letter_code
_entity_poly.pdbx_strand_id
1 'polypeptide(L)'
;MTLVASDLDRTLIYSAASLDLSMPDAEAPRLLCVEVYGHKPLSYLTETAAALLTEVATTTVFVPTTTRTREQYQRIHLPGPAPRYAICANGGHILVDGVSDPDWQQRVEARIAAECAPLTEIRAHLATTADPAWLLKDRVA
;
A
#
# COMPACT_ATOMS: atom_id res chain seq x y z
N MET A 1 4.87 -20.34 14.77
CA MET A 1 4.67 -18.88 14.67
C MET A 1 4.12 -18.61 13.29
N THR A 2 2.90 -18.05 13.20
CA THR A 2 2.22 -17.82 11.92
C THR A 2 2.53 -16.41 11.44
N LEU A 3 2.86 -16.28 10.16
CA LEU A 3 3.01 -14.99 9.47
C LEU A 3 1.81 -14.79 8.55
N VAL A 4 1.22 -13.60 8.60
CA VAL A 4 0.11 -13.19 7.75
C VAL A 4 0.53 -11.95 6.97
N ALA A 5 0.76 -12.10 5.68
CA ALA A 5 0.97 -10.98 4.78
C ALA A 5 -0.36 -10.60 4.14
N SER A 6 -0.69 -9.31 4.13
CA SER A 6 -1.93 -8.82 3.51
C SER A 6 -1.65 -7.61 2.65
N ASP A 7 -2.27 -7.59 1.48
CA ASP A 7 -2.47 -6.36 0.74
C ASP A 7 -3.34 -5.36 1.53
N LEU A 8 -3.25 -4.08 1.18
CA LEU A 8 -3.96 -2.99 1.84
C LEU A 8 -5.13 -2.48 1.01
N ASP A 9 -4.85 -1.85 -0.13
CA ASP A 9 -5.86 -1.14 -0.92
C ASP A 9 -6.86 -2.09 -1.55
N ARG A 10 -8.14 -1.91 -1.24
CA ARG A 10 -9.24 -2.80 -1.65
C ARG A 10 -9.17 -4.22 -1.07
N THR A 11 -8.29 -4.45 -0.10
CA THR A 11 -8.20 -5.70 0.67
C THR A 11 -8.56 -5.46 2.14
N LEU A 12 -7.87 -4.52 2.79
CA LEU A 12 -8.12 -4.13 4.18
C LEU A 12 -8.67 -2.71 4.30
N ILE A 13 -8.22 -1.80 3.44
CA ILE A 13 -8.59 -0.38 3.47
C ILE A 13 -9.17 0.07 2.13
N TYR A 14 -10.16 0.95 2.19
CA TYR A 14 -10.93 1.39 1.04
C TYR A 14 -11.08 2.90 1.06
N SER A 15 -10.98 3.54 -0.11
CA SER A 15 -11.44 4.91 -0.29
C SER A 15 -12.98 4.98 -0.26
N ALA A 16 -13.54 6.17 -0.05
CA ALA A 16 -15.00 6.36 -0.13
C ALA A 16 -15.60 5.89 -1.48
N ALA A 17 -14.87 6.09 -2.58
CA ALA A 17 -15.30 5.68 -3.92
C ALA A 17 -15.18 4.17 -4.18
N SER A 18 -14.49 3.42 -3.32
CA SER A 18 -14.21 1.99 -3.52
C SER A 18 -14.86 1.09 -2.46
N LEU A 19 -15.63 1.63 -1.52
CA LEU A 19 -16.28 0.84 -0.45
C LEU A 19 -17.37 -0.10 -0.97
N ASP A 20 -17.97 0.19 -2.12
CA ASP A 20 -18.99 -0.62 -2.78
C ASP A 20 -20.10 -1.12 -1.83
N LEU A 21 -20.70 -0.18 -1.08
CA LEU A 21 -21.77 -0.45 -0.13
C LEU A 21 -23.09 -0.69 -0.88
N SER A 22 -23.31 -1.92 -1.34
CA SER A 22 -24.46 -2.30 -2.16
C SER A 22 -25.76 -2.59 -1.38
N MET A 23 -25.73 -2.46 -0.04
CA MET A 23 -26.87 -2.68 0.85
C MET A 23 -27.71 -1.39 1.03
N PRO A 24 -28.92 -1.47 1.62
CA PRO A 24 -29.68 -0.27 1.98
C PRO A 24 -28.89 0.66 2.92
N ASP A 25 -29.04 1.97 2.74
CA ASP A 25 -28.27 2.98 3.50
C ASP A 25 -28.39 2.83 5.02
N ALA A 26 -29.57 2.47 5.53
CA ALA A 26 -29.81 2.28 6.97
C ALA A 26 -29.06 1.06 7.56
N GLU A 27 -28.60 0.15 6.71
CA GLU A 27 -27.84 -1.05 7.06
C GLU A 27 -26.34 -0.89 6.82
N ALA A 28 -25.90 0.27 6.30
CA ALA A 28 -24.50 0.52 6.03
C ALA A 28 -23.64 0.37 7.31
N PRO A 29 -22.50 -0.34 7.22
CA PRO A 29 -21.65 -0.55 8.39
C PRO A 29 -21.00 0.76 8.83
N ARG A 30 -20.70 0.86 10.12
CA ARG A 30 -19.84 1.93 10.65
C ARG A 30 -18.43 1.78 10.10
N LEU A 31 -17.84 2.91 9.70
CA LEU A 31 -16.52 2.99 9.10
C LEU A 31 -15.54 3.69 10.05
N LEU A 32 -14.37 3.11 10.21
CA LEU A 32 -13.22 3.69 10.88
C LEU A 32 -12.28 4.31 9.83
N CYS A 33 -12.00 5.60 9.96
CA CYS A 33 -10.98 6.27 9.15
C CYS A 33 -9.59 5.92 9.69
N VAL A 34 -8.71 5.43 8.82
CA VAL A 34 -7.33 5.02 9.17
C VAL A 34 -6.26 5.76 8.39
N GLU A 35 -6.62 6.66 7.49
CA GLU A 35 -5.64 7.48 6.77
C GLU A 35 -6.23 8.86 6.53
N VAL A 36 -5.42 9.90 6.79
CA VAL A 36 -5.74 11.29 6.45
C VAL A 36 -4.64 11.83 5.54
N TYR A 37 -5.06 12.53 4.48
CA TYR A 37 -4.15 13.22 3.57
C TYR A 37 -4.69 14.61 3.24
N GLY A 38 -3.85 15.64 3.38
CA GLY A 38 -4.26 17.03 3.14
C GLY A 38 -5.47 17.47 3.98
N HIS A 39 -5.51 17.05 5.25
CA HIS A 39 -6.61 17.30 6.19
C HIS A 39 -7.95 16.66 5.79
N LYS A 40 -7.94 15.69 4.87
CA LYS A 40 -9.13 14.96 4.44
C LYS A 40 -8.99 13.47 4.76
N PRO A 41 -10.02 12.84 5.34
CA PRO A 41 -10.13 11.39 5.41
C PRO A 41 -9.92 10.77 4.02
N LEU A 42 -9.08 9.74 3.94
CA LEU A 42 -8.70 9.13 2.68
C LEU A 42 -9.06 7.64 2.61
N SER A 43 -8.75 6.88 3.67
CA SER A 43 -8.92 5.42 3.69
C SER A 43 -9.67 4.96 4.93
N TYR A 44 -10.53 3.97 4.75
CA TYR A 44 -11.47 3.47 5.75
C TYR A 44 -11.49 1.94 5.77
N LEU A 45 -11.92 1.39 6.90
CA LEU A 45 -12.35 -0.01 7.02
C LEU A 45 -13.58 -0.10 7.93
N THR A 46 -14.33 -1.19 7.88
CA THR A 46 -15.50 -1.37 8.78
C THR A 46 -15.04 -1.59 10.22
N GLU A 47 -15.84 -1.19 11.21
CA GLU A 47 -15.49 -1.47 12.63
C GLU A 47 -15.31 -2.98 12.90
N THR A 48 -16.03 -3.85 12.19
CA THR A 48 -15.84 -5.31 12.24
C THR A 48 -14.46 -5.72 11.73
N ALA A 49 -14.03 -5.20 10.58
CA ALA A 49 -12.68 -5.48 10.06
C ALA A 49 -11.60 -4.95 11.00
N ALA A 50 -11.85 -3.85 11.72
CA ALA A 50 -10.90 -3.29 12.68
C ALA A 50 -10.66 -4.23 13.85
N ALA A 51 -11.73 -4.81 14.39
CA ALA A 51 -11.65 -5.78 15.47
C ALA A 51 -10.91 -7.05 15.04
N LEU A 52 -11.27 -7.61 13.88
CA LEU A 52 -10.62 -8.81 13.32
C LEU A 52 -9.14 -8.59 13.04
N LEU A 53 -8.78 -7.44 12.45
CA LEU A 53 -7.38 -7.10 12.18
C LEU A 53 -6.58 -6.99 13.48
N THR A 54 -7.16 -6.44 14.54
CA THR A 54 -6.53 -6.36 15.86
C THR A 54 -6.23 -7.76 16.41
N GLU A 55 -7.16 -8.71 16.27
CA GLU A 55 -6.97 -10.11 16.70
C GLU A 55 -5.84 -10.80 15.89
N VAL A 56 -5.84 -10.62 14.57
CA VAL A 56 -4.77 -11.17 13.71
C VAL A 56 -3.41 -10.58 14.08
N ALA A 57 -3.33 -9.26 14.27
CA ALA A 57 -2.09 -8.56 14.58
C ALA A 57 -1.56 -8.86 15.99
N THR A 58 -2.41 -9.31 16.92
CA THR A 58 -2.00 -9.70 18.28
C THR A 58 -1.58 -11.16 18.39
N THR A 59 -2.07 -12.03 17.50
CA THR A 59 -1.81 -13.48 17.57
C THR A 59 -0.82 -13.99 16.52
N THR A 60 -0.46 -13.15 15.54
CA THR A 60 0.42 -13.51 14.42
C THR A 60 1.46 -12.42 14.15
N VAL A 61 2.44 -12.72 13.30
CA VAL A 61 3.27 -11.68 12.68
C VAL A 61 2.51 -11.15 11.47
N PHE A 62 1.81 -10.04 11.66
CA PHE A 62 1.12 -9.34 10.58
C PHE A 62 2.07 -8.45 9.78
N VAL A 63 2.06 -8.57 8.45
CA VAL A 63 2.94 -7.85 7.52
C VAL A 63 2.11 -7.20 6.41
N PRO A 64 1.77 -5.90 6.53
CA PRO A 64 1.23 -5.13 5.42
C PRO A 64 2.13 -5.22 4.19
N THR A 65 1.56 -5.51 3.03
CA THR A 65 2.29 -5.69 1.77
C THR A 65 1.61 -4.90 0.68
N THR A 66 2.12 -3.72 0.35
CA THR A 66 1.41 -2.74 -0.47
C THR A 66 2.24 -2.20 -1.64
N THR A 67 1.53 -1.76 -2.67
CA THR A 67 2.10 -1.03 -3.80
C THR A 67 2.44 0.42 -3.45
N ARG A 68 1.87 0.95 -2.36
CA ARG A 68 2.08 2.32 -1.87
C ARG A 68 3.54 2.61 -1.57
N THR A 69 3.95 3.86 -1.78
CA THR A 69 5.26 4.34 -1.31
C THR A 69 5.35 4.28 0.21
N ARG A 70 6.57 4.35 0.76
CA ARG A 70 6.77 4.36 2.21
C ARG A 70 6.04 5.54 2.86
N GLU A 71 6.12 6.72 2.25
CA GLU A 71 5.50 7.95 2.74
C GLU A 71 3.98 7.84 2.73
N GLN A 72 3.40 7.16 1.73
CA GLN A 72 1.97 6.88 1.69
C GLN A 72 1.56 5.86 2.76
N TYR A 73 2.35 4.80 2.95
CA TYR A 73 2.11 3.79 3.98
C TYR A 73 2.18 4.39 5.40
N GLN A 74 3.15 5.27 5.66
CA GLN A 74 3.35 5.91 6.97
C GLN A 74 2.18 6.79 7.43
N ARG A 75 1.26 7.17 6.54
CA ARG A 75 0.03 7.89 6.91
C ARG A 75 -1.08 6.97 7.42
N ILE A 76 -0.91 5.66 7.28
CA ILE A 76 -1.93 4.67 7.64
C ILE A 76 -1.78 4.31 9.12
N HIS A 77 -2.86 4.46 9.86
CA HIS A 77 -3.00 4.13 11.27
C HIS A 77 -3.93 2.92 11.41
N LEU A 78 -3.38 1.72 11.18
CA LEU A 78 -4.12 0.47 11.34
C LEU A 78 -4.46 0.21 12.82
N PRO A 79 -5.63 -0.37 13.13
CA PRO A 79 -5.99 -0.76 14.49
C PRO A 79 -5.12 -1.91 14.99
N GLY A 80 -4.93 -1.96 16.31
CA GLY A 80 -4.09 -2.96 16.97
C GLY A 80 -2.62 -2.54 17.13
N PRO A 81 -1.72 -3.48 17.46
CA PRO A 81 -0.31 -3.18 17.60
C PRO A 81 0.30 -2.75 16.26
N ALA A 82 1.24 -1.79 16.31
CA ALA A 82 1.96 -1.36 15.12
C ALA A 82 2.70 -2.55 14.48
N PRO A 83 2.53 -2.81 13.17
CA PRO A 83 3.24 -3.89 12.50
C PRO A 83 4.75 -3.66 12.57
N ARG A 84 5.49 -4.65 13.10
CA ARG A 84 6.95 -4.62 13.13
C ARG A 84 7.56 -4.60 11.73
N TYR A 85 6.91 -5.30 10.79
CA TYR A 85 7.38 -5.41 9.41
C TYR A 85 6.33 -4.88 8.46
N ALA A 86 6.76 -4.27 7.37
CA ALA A 86 5.90 -3.93 6.24
C ALA A 86 6.68 -4.04 4.92
N ILE A 87 5.98 -4.34 3.85
CA ILE A 87 6.51 -4.34 2.49
C ILE A 87 5.82 -3.21 1.73
N CYS A 88 6.61 -2.28 1.21
CA CYS A 88 6.12 -1.11 0.46
C CYS A 88 6.72 -1.08 -0.95
N ALA A 89 6.17 -0.20 -1.79
CA ALA A 89 6.60 0.02 -3.18
C ALA A 89 6.73 -1.29 -3.97
N ASN A 90 5.72 -2.17 -3.87
CA ASN A 90 5.70 -3.47 -4.57
C ASN A 90 6.90 -4.37 -4.23
N GLY A 91 7.40 -4.34 -2.99
CA GLY A 91 8.58 -5.11 -2.60
C GLY A 91 9.90 -4.36 -2.74
N GLY A 92 9.89 -3.12 -3.26
CA GLY A 92 11.09 -2.29 -3.31
C GLY A 92 11.65 -1.93 -1.93
N HIS A 93 10.79 -1.91 -0.91
CA HIS A 93 11.20 -1.67 0.47
C HIS A 93 10.61 -2.70 1.42
N ILE A 94 11.46 -3.23 2.30
CA ILE A 94 11.05 -3.87 3.55
C ILE A 94 11.30 -2.86 4.66
N LEU A 95 10.29 -2.62 5.48
CA LEU A 95 10.39 -1.79 6.68
C LEU A 95 10.53 -2.70 7.90
N VAL A 96 11.44 -2.34 8.81
CA VAL A 96 11.58 -2.91 10.15
C VAL A 96 11.37 -1.77 11.14
N ASP A 97 10.35 -1.89 11.99
CA ASP A 97 9.94 -0.87 12.95
C ASP A 97 9.75 0.52 12.28
N GLY A 98 9.18 0.51 11.07
CA GLY A 98 8.89 1.70 10.27
C GLY A 98 10.05 2.27 9.44
N VAL A 99 11.25 1.68 9.53
CA VAL A 99 12.46 2.13 8.84
C VAL A 99 12.87 1.15 7.74
N SER A 100 13.28 1.64 6.58
CA SER A 100 13.75 0.78 5.49
C SER A 100 14.96 -0.07 5.89
N ASP A 101 14.92 -1.35 5.54
CA ASP A 101 16.05 -2.26 5.66
C ASP A 101 17.11 -1.94 4.59
N PRO A 102 18.33 -1.55 4.98
CA PRO A 102 19.37 -1.11 4.03
C PRO A 102 19.93 -2.27 3.19
N ASP A 103 20.02 -3.47 3.74
CA ASP A 103 20.56 -4.64 3.04
C ASP A 103 19.58 -5.13 1.97
N TRP A 104 18.28 -5.05 2.24
CA TRP A 104 17.24 -5.27 1.24
C TRP A 104 17.30 -4.23 0.15
N GLN A 105 17.38 -2.94 0.51
CA GLN A 105 17.44 -1.85 -0.46
C GLN A 105 18.63 -2.02 -1.41
N GLN A 106 19.82 -2.29 -0.88
CA GLN A 106 21.01 -2.52 -1.70
C GLN A 106 20.85 -3.70 -2.66
N ARG A 107 20.22 -4.80 -2.21
CA ARG A 107 19.94 -5.96 -3.06
C ARG A 107 18.96 -5.63 -4.19
N VAL A 108 17.90 -4.89 -3.90
CA VAL A 108 16.93 -4.47 -4.91
C VAL A 108 17.59 -3.55 -5.93
N GLU A 109 18.35 -2.54 -5.49
CA GLU A 109 19.07 -1.62 -6.37
C GLU A 109 20.08 -2.35 -7.27
N ALA A 110 20.86 -3.27 -6.71
CA ALA A 110 21.82 -4.06 -7.47
C ALA A 110 21.14 -4.94 -8.54
N ARG A 111 20.01 -5.57 -8.20
CA ARG A 111 19.25 -6.38 -9.16
C ARG A 111 18.62 -5.55 -10.26
N ILE A 112 18.05 -4.39 -9.93
CA ILE A 112 17.50 -3.46 -10.94
C ILE A 112 18.61 -3.01 -11.89
N ALA A 113 19.79 -2.65 -11.37
CA ALA A 113 20.91 -2.22 -12.19
C ALA A 113 21.45 -3.33 -13.12
N ALA A 114 21.37 -4.59 -12.69
CA ALA A 114 21.88 -5.74 -13.44
C ALA A 114 20.85 -6.34 -14.43
N GLU A 115 19.56 -6.32 -14.08
CA GLU A 115 18.51 -7.10 -14.76
C GLU A 115 17.47 -6.23 -15.47
N CYS A 116 17.43 -4.91 -15.26
CA CYS A 116 16.40 -4.04 -15.82
C CYS A 116 16.96 -2.96 -16.75
N ALA A 117 16.16 -2.58 -17.75
CA ALA A 117 16.48 -1.42 -18.59
C ALA A 117 16.41 -0.12 -17.75
N PRO A 118 17.34 0.84 -17.94
CA PRO A 118 17.30 2.11 -17.25
C PRO A 118 15.99 2.88 -17.51
N LEU A 119 15.54 3.66 -16.52
CA LEU A 119 14.34 4.48 -16.66
C LEU A 119 14.39 5.40 -17.90
N THR A 120 15.58 5.94 -18.22
CA THR A 120 15.79 6.78 -19.41
C THR A 120 15.48 6.03 -20.71
N GLU A 121 15.87 4.75 -20.81
CA GLU A 121 15.59 3.91 -21.97
C GLU A 121 14.10 3.60 -22.07
N ILE A 122 13.47 3.19 -20.95
CA ILE A 122 12.03 2.93 -20.90
C ILE A 122 11.23 4.17 -21.31
N ARG A 123 11.61 5.36 -20.85
CA ARG A 123 10.95 6.61 -21.22
C ARG A 123 11.17 6.97 -22.69
N ALA A 124 12.38 6.79 -23.22
CA ALA A 124 12.64 7.02 -24.64
C ALA A 124 11.78 6.10 -25.51
N HIS A 125 11.67 4.82 -25.14
CA HIS A 125 10.81 3.87 -25.82
C HIS A 125 9.34 4.29 -25.76
N LEU A 126 8.81 4.61 -24.56
CA LEU A 126 7.44 5.08 -24.38
C LEU A 126 7.14 6.34 -25.20
N ALA A 127 8.07 7.30 -25.28
CA ALA A 127 7.88 8.50 -26.08
C ALA A 127 7.75 8.22 -27.59
N THR A 128 8.35 7.12 -28.07
CA THR A 128 8.27 6.73 -29.49
C THR A 128 7.05 5.87 -29.82
N THR A 129 6.53 5.10 -28.87
CA THR A 129 5.47 4.10 -29.11
C THR A 129 4.12 4.49 -28.55
N ALA A 130 4.06 5.47 -27.64
CA ALA A 130 2.81 5.86 -27.01
C ALA A 130 1.89 6.64 -27.96
N ASP A 131 0.61 6.31 -27.94
CA ASP A 131 -0.43 7.06 -28.63
C ASP A 131 -1.06 8.07 -27.66
N PRO A 132 -1.16 9.36 -28.02
CA PRO A 132 -1.88 10.36 -27.24
C PRO A 132 -3.34 9.99 -26.94
N ALA A 133 -3.95 9.08 -27.71
CA ALA A 133 -5.31 8.60 -27.47
C ALA A 133 -5.45 7.84 -26.14
N TRP A 134 -4.38 7.23 -25.62
CA TRP A 134 -4.42 6.49 -24.35
C TRP A 134 -3.37 6.95 -23.33
N LEU A 135 -2.25 7.54 -23.74
CA LEU A 135 -1.27 8.09 -22.81
C LEU A 135 -1.67 9.49 -22.34
N LEU A 136 -2.40 9.56 -21.22
CA LEU A 136 -2.87 10.84 -20.67
C LEU A 136 -1.79 11.63 -19.93
N LYS A 137 -0.82 10.97 -19.30
CA LYS A 137 0.23 11.60 -18.48
C LYS A 137 1.51 10.76 -18.48
N ASP A 138 2.67 11.40 -18.63
CA ASP A 138 4.00 10.86 -18.32
C ASP A 138 4.61 11.65 -17.15
N ARG A 139 5.03 10.97 -16.09
CA ARG A 139 5.59 11.55 -14.87
C ARG A 139 6.66 10.63 -14.29
N VAL A 140 7.74 11.21 -13.81
CA VAL A 140 8.70 10.52 -12.93
C VAL A 140 8.30 10.81 -11.49
N ALA A 141 8.26 9.77 -10.65
CA ALA A 141 7.94 9.86 -9.24
C ALA A 141 9.08 10.50 -8.43
#